data_AF-R6K7J0-F1
#
_entry.id   AF-R6K7J0-F1
#
_cell.length_a   1.000
_cell.length_b   1.000
_cell.length_c   1.000
_cell.angle_alpha   90.00
_cell.angle_beta   90.00
_cell.angle_gamma   90.00
#
_symmetry.space_group_name_H-M   'P 1'
#
loop_
_entity.id
_entity.type
_entity.pdbx_description
1 polymer ?
#
loop_
_entity_poly.entity_id
_entity_poly.type
_entity_poly.pdbx_seq_one_letter_code
_entity_poly.pdbx_strand_id
1 'polypeptide(L)' 'MGTVIVTAVLVVIVAAIVFSMVKGKKNGKHTCGGDCGHCGGCH' A
#
# COMPACT_ATOMS: atom_id res chain seq x y z
N MET A 1 15.00 -17.09 -21.41
CA MET A 1 14.45 -15.75 -21.70
C MET A 1 13.08 -15.52 -21.07
N GLY A 2 12.13 -16.46 -21.13
CA GLY A 2 10.79 -16.28 -20.53
C GLY A 2 10.77 -16.07 -19.02
N THR A 3 11.67 -16.72 -18.27
CA THR A 3 11.75 -16.60 -16.80
C THR A 3 11.97 -15.17 -16.32
N VAL A 4 12.82 -14.42 -17.03
CA VAL A 4 13.15 -13.02 -16.69
C VAL A 4 11.92 -12.12 -16.84
N ILE A 5 11.13 -12.35 -17.89
CA ILE A 5 9.90 -11.60 -18.15
C ILE A 5 8.86 -11.88 -17.06
N VAL A 6 8.68 -13.16 -16.70
CA VAL A 6 7.75 -13.56 -15.63
C VAL A 6 8.16 -12.95 -14.29
N THR A 7 9.44 -12.99 -13.94
CA THR A 7 9.93 -12.39 -12.69
C THR A 7 9.73 -10.88 -12.68
N ALA A 8 9.99 -10.19 -13.80
CA ALA A 8 9.81 -8.74 -13.88
C ALA A 8 8.33 -8.35 -13.70
N VAL A 9 7.41 -9.07 -14.35
CA VAL A 9 5.96 -8.83 -14.22
C VAL A 9 5.49 -9.04 -12.78
N LEU A 10 5.92 -10.13 -12.13
CA LEU A 10 5.55 -10.40 -10.73
C LEU A 10 6.04 -9.30 -9.79
N VAL A 11 7.29 -8.84 -9.95
CA VAL A 11 7.86 -7.77 -9.12
C VAL A 11 7.07 -6.47 -9.30
N VAL A 12 6.70 -6.11 -10.54
CA VAL A 12 5.91 -4.90 -10.82
C VAL A 12 4.53 -4.96 -10.16
N ILE A 13 3.83 -6.11 -10.24
CA ILE A 13 2.51 -6.29 -9.63
C ILE A 13 2.60 -6.15 -8.11
N VAL A 14 3.57 -6.81 -7.46
CA VAL A 14 3.77 -6.72 -6.01
C VAL A 14 4.09 -5.29 -5.58
N ALA A 15 4.97 -4.60 -6.31
CA ALA A 15 5.31 -3.20 -6.04
C ALA A 15 4.08 -2.28 -6.19
N ALA A 16 3.24 -2.49 -7.20
CA ALA A 16 2.01 -1.72 -7.42
C ALA A 16 0.99 -1.94 -6.29
N ILE A 17 0.85 -3.16 -5.80
CA ILE A 17 -0.03 -3.49 -4.66
C ILE A 17 0.46 -2.77 -3.39
N VAL A 18 1.75 -2.92 -3.04
CA VAL A 18 2.33 -2.26 -1.86
C VAL A 18 2.25 -0.74 -1.99
N PHE A 19 2.54 -0.19 -3.16
CA PHE A 19 2.39 1.25 -3.42
C PHE A 19 0.94 1.71 -3.27
N SER A 20 -0.03 0.91 -3.72
CA SER A 20 -1.45 1.21 -3.56
C SER A 20 -1.91 1.11 -2.11
N MET A 21 -1.34 0.19 -1.32
CA MET A 21 -1.58 0.13 0.12
C MET A 21 -0.97 1.33 0.86
N VAL A 22 0.29 1.69 0.55
CA VAL A 22 0.97 2.84 1.15
C VAL A 22 0.28 4.15 0.73
N LYS A 23 -0.05 4.30 -0.55
CA LYS A 23 -0.79 5.45 -1.07
C LYS A 23 -2.21 5.47 -0.52
N GLY A 24 -2.87 4.32 -0.35
CA GLY A 24 -4.17 4.20 0.29
C GLY A 24 -4.14 4.62 1.76
N LYS A 25 -3.08 4.25 2.49
CA LYS A 25 -2.81 4.70 3.85
C LYS A 25 -2.61 6.22 3.92
N LYS A 26 -1.85 6.78 2.97
CA LYS A 26 -1.64 8.24 2.83
C LYS A 26 -2.88 9.02 2.37
N ASN A 27 -3.81 8.37 1.66
CA ASN A 27 -5.03 8.99 1.12
C ASN A 27 -6.28 8.68 1.99
N GLY A 28 -6.10 8.25 3.25
CA GLY A 28 -7.16 8.30 4.25
C GLY A 28 -8.41 7.46 3.94
N LYS A 29 -8.25 6.26 3.37
CA LYS A 29 -9.38 5.35 3.09
C LYS A 29 -9.77 4.51 4.31
N HIS A 30 -9.81 5.13 5.49
CA HIS A 30 -10.48 4.59 6.66
C HIS A 30 -10.66 5.77 7.61
N THR A 31 -11.77 5.77 8.32
CA THR A 31 -12.21 6.81 9.28
C THR A 31 -11.18 7.20 10.37
N CYS A 32 -9.99 6.59 10.40
CA CYS A 32 -8.77 7.04 11.06
C CYS A 32 -7.59 6.35 10.36
N GLY A 33 -6.86 7.08 9.51
CA GLY A 33 -5.87 6.58 8.54
C GLY A 33 -4.52 6.15 9.13
N GLY A 34 -4.52 5.36 10.20
CA GLY A 34 -3.30 4.78 10.78
C GLY A 34 -2.39 5.76 11.52
N ASP A 35 -2.89 6.96 11.81
CA ASP A 35 -2.31 7.94 12.73
C ASP A 35 -3.32 8.17 13.86
N CYS A 36 -3.38 7.23 14.81
CA CYS A 36 -4.29 7.29 15.95
C CYS A 36 -3.94 8.42 16.95
N GLY A 37 -2.82 9.13 16.74
CA GLY A 37 -2.39 10.23 17.60
C GLY A 37 -3.11 11.55 17.30
N HIS A 38 -3.55 11.78 16.06
CA HIS A 38 -4.23 13.02 15.65
C HIS A 38 -5.76 12.87 15.49
N CYS A 39 -6.26 11.65 15.30
CA CYS A 39 -7.68 11.36 15.29
C CYS A 39 -8.08 11.01 16.72
N GLY A 40 -8.72 11.94 17.44
CA GLY A 40 -9.10 11.85 18.86
C GLY A 40 -10.02 10.68 19.22
N GLY A 41 -9.47 9.47 19.16
CA GLY A 41 -10.13 8.19 19.35
C GLY A 41 -9.09 7.13 19.66
N CYS A 42 -8.30 7.36 20.69
CA CYS A 42 -7.65 6.33 21.47
C CYS A 42 -7.79 6.78 22.93
N HIS A 43 -8.92 6.37 23.52
CA HIS A 43 -9.62 6.88 24.70
C HIS A 43 -10.68 7.94 24.38
#